data_AF-X1LJJ8-F1
#
_entry.id   AF-X1LJJ8-F1
#
_cell.length_a   1.000
_cell.length_b   1.000
_cell.length_c   1.000
_cell.angle_alpha   90.00
_cell.angle_beta   90.00
_cell.angle_gamma   90.00
#
_symmetry.space_group_name_H-M   'P 1'
#
loop_
_entity.id
_entity.type
_entity.pdbx_description
1 polymer ?
#
loop_
_entity_poly.entity_id
_entity_poly.type
_entity_poly.pdbx_seq_one_letter_code
_entity_poly.pdbx_strand_id
1 'polypeptide(L)'
;YEIPLEEVRRYIRPGCKVCLDMTAENADISVGMVEGQEGYNTIIVRTELGKRLIESAIKSGYIQTGHLDDERWKHLIEASLDKKKRAIAEAENRGESLPYYSRIIELKEEISREEGRNEC
;
A
#
# COMPACT_ATOMS: atom_id res chain seq x y z
N TYR A 1 -8.54 4.35 26.96
CA TYR A 1 -7.14 4.06 27.35
C TYR A 1 -6.34 3.94 26.08
N GLU A 2 -5.27 4.72 25.94
CA GLU A 2 -4.40 4.72 24.75
C GLU A 2 -3.03 4.16 25.13
N ILE A 3 -2.47 3.32 24.26
CA ILE A 3 -1.14 2.72 24.45
C ILE A 3 -0.20 3.35 23.42
N PRO A 4 0.98 3.86 23.81
CA PRO A 4 1.95 4.39 22.87
C PRO A 4 2.37 3.34 21.83
N LEU A 5 2.42 3.74 20.56
CA LEU A 5 2.75 2.82 19.47
C LEU A 5 4.13 2.15 19.65
N GLU A 6 5.09 2.88 20.23
CA GLU A 6 6.44 2.37 20.51
C GLU A 6 6.42 1.17 21.47
N GLU A 7 5.52 1.16 22.44
CA GLU A 7 5.37 0.04 23.36
C GLU A 7 4.84 -1.23 22.69
N VAL A 8 4.10 -1.07 21.58
CA VAL A 8 3.53 -2.19 20.81
C VAL A 8 4.53 -2.73 19.79
N ARG A 9 5.43 -1.88 19.27
CA ARG A 9 6.39 -2.24 18.21
C ARG A 9 7.31 -3.40 18.57
N ARG A 10 7.68 -3.56 19.85
CA ARG A 10 8.48 -4.71 20.33
C ARG A 10 7.81 -6.07 20.15
N TYR A 11 6.49 -6.11 20.00
CA TYR A 11 5.72 -7.34 19.81
C TYR A 11 5.47 -7.68 18.33
N ILE A 12 5.97 -6.87 17.40
CA ILE A 12 5.86 -7.15 15.96
C ILE A 12 6.61 -8.44 15.63
N ARG A 13 5.94 -9.37 14.95
CA ARG A 13 6.56 -10.63 14.49
C ARG A 13 7.78 -10.35 13.60
N PRO A 14 8.90 -11.07 13.76
CA PRO A 14 10.12 -10.82 12.98
C PRO A 14 9.92 -10.81 11.46
N GLY A 15 9.05 -11.67 10.93
CA GLY A 15 8.73 -11.71 9.49
C GLY A 15 7.98 -10.48 8.97
N CYS A 16 7.20 -9.81 9.82
CA CYS A 16 6.50 -8.58 9.42
C CYS A 16 7.48 -7.41 9.19
N LYS A 17 8.65 -7.46 9.83
CA LYS A 17 9.67 -6.42 9.69
C LYS A 17 10.34 -6.42 8.33
N VAL A 18 10.35 -7.54 7.59
CA VAL A 18 10.91 -7.64 6.24
C VAL A 18 9.82 -7.69 5.15
N CYS A 19 8.55 -7.57 5.55
CA CYS A 19 7.42 -7.59 4.62
C CYS A 19 7.28 -6.24 3.89
N LEU A 20 7.35 -6.29 2.56
CA LEU A 20 7.33 -5.15 1.66
C LEU A 20 5.92 -4.68 1.25
N ASP A 21 4.88 -5.46 1.55
CA ASP A 21 3.53 -5.19 1.07
C ASP A 21 2.65 -4.60 2.18
N MET A 22 2.24 -3.33 2.02
CA MET A 22 1.26 -2.68 2.91
C MET A 22 -0.17 -2.80 2.40
N THR A 23 -0.36 -2.83 1.08
CA THR A 23 -1.66 -2.55 0.44
C THR A 23 -2.23 -3.76 -0.28
N ALA A 24 -1.72 -4.96 0.01
CA ALA A 24 -2.09 -6.22 -0.66
C ALA A 24 -1.99 -6.06 -2.18
N GLU A 25 -0.78 -5.81 -2.68
CA GLU A 25 -0.54 -5.40 -4.07
C GLU A 25 -0.98 -6.44 -5.11
N ASN A 26 -1.06 -7.70 -4.70
CA ASN A 26 -1.47 -8.83 -5.55
C ASN A 26 -2.96 -9.20 -5.45
N ALA A 27 -3.77 -8.43 -4.73
CA ALA A 27 -5.21 -8.69 -4.62
C ALA A 27 -5.99 -8.05 -5.78
N ASP A 28 -7.12 -8.63 -6.17
CA ASP A 28 -8.07 -7.99 -7.09
C ASP A 28 -8.63 -6.69 -6.51
N ILE A 29 -8.91 -6.72 -5.21
CA ILE A 29 -9.44 -5.63 -4.40
C ILE A 29 -8.69 -5.62 -3.07
N SER A 30 -8.17 -4.45 -2.70
CA SER A 30 -7.58 -4.21 -1.37
C SER A 30 -8.45 -3.25 -0.59
N VAL A 31 -8.71 -3.54 0.69
CA VAL A 31 -9.57 -2.72 1.55
C VAL A 31 -8.82 -2.38 2.84
N GLY A 32 -8.83 -1.11 3.23
CA GLY A 32 -8.23 -0.64 4.47
C GLY A 32 -8.96 0.59 5.02
N MET A 33 -8.78 0.90 6.30
CA MET A 33 -9.41 2.05 6.94
C MET A 33 -9.00 3.37 6.26
N VAL A 34 -9.94 4.31 6.12
CA VAL A 34 -9.60 5.70 5.75
C VAL A 34 -9.09 6.44 6.97
N GLU A 35 -7.92 7.08 6.86
CA GLU A 35 -7.39 7.88 7.96
C GLU A 35 -8.29 9.08 8.26
N GLY A 36 -8.65 9.23 9.54
CA GLY A 36 -9.47 10.35 10.02
C GLY A 36 -10.93 10.33 9.57
N GLN A 37 -11.44 9.21 9.05
CA GLN A 37 -12.85 9.07 8.68
C GLN A 37 -13.43 7.74 9.17
N GLU A 38 -14.05 7.78 10.35
CA GLU A 38 -14.66 6.61 10.97
C GLU A 38 -15.83 6.07 10.13
N GLY A 39 -15.96 4.74 10.08
CA GLY A 39 -16.99 4.06 9.32
C GLY A 39 -16.72 3.94 7.81
N TYR A 40 -15.61 4.48 7.31
CA TYR A 40 -15.22 4.38 5.89
C TYR A 40 -13.93 3.59 5.69
N ASN A 41 -13.86 2.92 4.55
CA ASN A 41 -12.68 2.21 4.08
C ASN A 41 -12.24 2.74 2.71
N THR A 42 -10.93 2.83 2.50
CA THR A 42 -10.30 2.98 1.19
C THR A 42 -10.36 1.65 0.46
N ILE A 43 -10.80 1.68 -0.79
CA ILE A 43 -10.83 0.54 -1.70
C ILE A 43 -9.86 0.81 -2.84
N ILE A 44 -8.89 -0.09 -3.05
CA ILE A 44 -8.01 -0.08 -4.21
C ILE A 44 -8.43 -1.24 -5.12
N VAL A 45 -8.83 -0.91 -6.35
CA VAL A 45 -9.22 -1.90 -7.36
C VAL A 45 -8.05 -2.06 -8.34
N ARG A 46 -7.58 -3.30 -8.53
CA ARG A 46 -6.37 -3.57 -9.35
C ARG A 46 -6.67 -4.32 -10.63
N THR A 47 -7.61 -5.26 -10.58
CA THR A 47 -7.92 -6.13 -11.72
C THR A 47 -9.31 -5.86 -12.27
N GLU A 48 -9.53 -6.28 -13.51
CA GLU A 48 -10.85 -6.18 -14.16
C GLU A 48 -11.90 -7.02 -13.43
N LEU A 49 -11.50 -8.13 -12.81
CA LEU A 49 -12.39 -8.91 -11.95
C LEU A 49 -12.81 -8.10 -10.72
N GLY A 50 -11.86 -7.48 -10.03
CA GLY A 50 -12.13 -6.63 -8.88
C GLY A 50 -13.05 -5.46 -9.23
N LYS A 51 -12.83 -4.84 -10.39
CA LYS A 51 -13.67 -3.76 -10.90
C LYS A 51 -15.13 -4.19 -11.08
N ARG A 52 -15.37 -5.29 -11.80
CA ARG A 52 -16.73 -5.82 -12.01
C ARG A 52 -17.43 -6.16 -10.69
N LEU A 53 -16.69 -6.69 -9.70
CA LEU A 53 -17.23 -7.00 -8.38
C LEU A 53 -17.67 -5.75 -7.63
N ILE A 54 -16.83 -4.71 -7.60
CA ILE A 54 -17.15 -3.43 -6.94
C ILE A 54 -18.34 -2.75 -7.63
N GLU A 55 -18.34 -2.66 -8.96
CA GLU A 55 -19.45 -2.06 -9.71
C GLU A 55 -20.78 -2.78 -9.46
N SER A 56 -20.77 -4.12 -9.42
CA SER A 56 -21.96 -4.92 -9.09
C SER A 56 -22.44 -4.68 -7.66
N ALA A 57 -21.52 -4.57 -6.70
CA ALA A 57 -21.83 -4.31 -5.31
C ALA A 57 -22.46 -2.91 -5.12
N ILE A 58 -21.93 -1.89 -5.82
CA ILE A 58 -22.50 -0.54 -5.85
C ILE A 58 -23.91 -0.57 -6.45
N LYS A 59 -24.07 -1.19 -7.62
CA LYS A 59 -25.37 -1.26 -8.32
C LYS A 59 -26.44 -1.99 -7.50
N SER A 60 -26.04 -2.99 -6.73
CA SER A 60 -26.93 -3.77 -5.87
C SER A 60 -27.23 -3.09 -4.52
N GLY A 61 -26.61 -1.94 -4.24
CA GLY A 61 -26.81 -1.18 -2.99
C GLY A 61 -26.10 -1.76 -1.77
N TYR A 62 -25.15 -2.71 -1.95
CA TYR A 62 -24.41 -3.29 -0.83
C TYR A 62 -23.37 -2.35 -0.24
N ILE A 63 -22.78 -1.50 -1.07
CA ILE A 63 -21.76 -0.53 -0.66
C ILE A 63 -22.04 0.83 -1.29
N GLN A 64 -21.63 1.88 -0.58
CA GLN A 64 -21.60 3.25 -1.08
C GLN A 64 -20.15 3.67 -1.27
N THR A 65 -19.88 4.45 -2.30
CA THR A 65 -18.55 4.98 -2.57
C THR A 65 -18.56 6.50 -2.49
N GLY A 66 -17.41 7.06 -2.12
CA GLY A 66 -17.15 8.49 -2.08
C GLY A 66 -15.79 8.80 -2.69
N HIS A 67 -15.46 10.08 -2.79
CA HIS A 67 -14.15 10.52 -3.24
C HIS A 67 -13.14 10.44 -2.07
N LEU A 68 -11.98 9.85 -2.34
CA LEU A 68 -10.81 9.97 -1.46
C LEU A 68 -10.03 11.20 -1.93
N ASP A 69 -9.82 12.17 -1.04
CA ASP A 69 -9.09 13.39 -1.35
C ASP A 69 -7.60 13.14 -1.58
N ASP A 70 -6.97 14.10 -2.26
CA ASP A 70 -5.56 14.04 -2.64
C ASP A 70 -4.60 13.98 -1.45
N GLU A 71 -4.95 14.56 -0.30
CA GLU A 71 -4.09 14.55 0.89
C GLU A 71 -4.04 13.14 1.49
N ARG A 72 -5.20 12.52 1.71
CA ARG A 72 -5.29 11.13 2.17
C ARG A 72 -4.66 10.15 1.17
N TRP A 73 -4.81 10.41 -0.13
CA TRP A 73 -4.15 9.61 -1.16
C TRP A 73 -2.61 9.71 -1.06
N LYS A 74 -2.06 10.91 -0.89
CA LYS A 74 -0.61 11.11 -0.68
C LYS A 74 -0.13 10.42 0.59
N HIS A 75 -0.83 10.56 1.71
CA HIS A 75 -0.47 9.88 2.95
C HIS A 75 -0.46 8.35 2.80
N LEU A 76 -1.42 7.77 2.06
CA LEU A 76 -1.43 6.34 1.78
C LEU A 76 -0.19 5.89 0.99
N ILE A 77 0.20 6.67 -0.02
CA ILE A 77 1.42 6.42 -0.81
C ILE A 77 2.65 6.49 0.09
N GLU A 78 2.79 7.55 0.89
CA GLU A 78 3.91 7.74 1.82
C GLU A 78 4.03 6.59 2.83
N ALA A 79 2.92 6.22 3.47
CA ALA A 79 2.89 5.12 4.43
C ALA A 79 3.31 3.77 3.80
N SER A 80 2.85 3.49 2.57
CA SER A 80 3.24 2.29 1.83
C SER A 80 4.73 2.29 1.48
N LEU A 81 5.27 3.42 1.03
CA LEU A 81 6.70 3.58 0.75
C LEU A 81 7.55 3.44 2.01
N ASP A 82 7.13 4.01 3.12
CA ASP A 82 7.89 3.95 4.36
C ASP A 82 7.91 2.55 4.97
N LYS A 83 6.84 1.76 4.82
CA LYS A 83 6.89 0.33 5.15
C LYS A 83 7.96 -0.38 4.32
N LYS A 84 8.00 -0.15 3.00
CA LYS A 84 8.99 -0.76 2.10
C LYS A 84 10.41 -0.39 2.53
N LYS A 85 10.70 0.91 2.74
CA LYS A 85 12.01 1.40 3.22
C LYS A 85 12.45 0.70 4.51
N ARG A 86 11.58 0.65 5.53
CA ARG A 86 11.87 -0.02 6.81
C ARG A 86 12.17 -1.51 6.62
N ALA A 87 11.42 -2.17 5.74
CA ALA A 87 11.58 -3.59 5.50
C ALA A 87 12.87 -3.96 4.77
N ILE A 88 13.31 -3.10 3.84
CA ILE A 88 14.59 -3.26 3.16
C ILE A 88 15.74 -3.06 4.13
N ALA A 89 15.72 -1.97 4.89
CA ALA A 89 16.76 -1.70 5.89
C ALA A 89 16.87 -2.84 6.91
N GLU A 90 15.74 -3.42 7.35
CA GLU A 90 15.76 -4.60 8.22
C GLU A 90 16.39 -5.83 7.53
N ALA A 91 16.03 -6.11 6.28
CA ALA A 91 16.58 -7.25 5.55
C ALA A 91 18.10 -7.10 5.32
N GLU A 92 18.56 -5.91 4.94
CA GLU A 92 19.98 -5.58 4.79
C GLU A 92 20.73 -5.79 6.10
N ASN A 93 20.18 -5.31 7.23
CA ASN A 93 20.76 -5.52 8.56
C ASN A 93 20.84 -7.00 8.96
N ARG A 94 19.99 -7.86 8.39
CA ARG A 94 20.01 -9.32 8.59
C ARG A 94 20.91 -10.05 7.60
N GLY A 95 21.51 -9.36 6.62
CA GLY A 95 22.24 -9.98 5.52
C GLY A 95 21.33 -10.75 4.55
N GLU A 96 20.03 -10.48 4.57
CA GLU A 96 19.06 -11.08 3.66
C GLU A 96 19.06 -10.30 2.33
N SER A 97 19.28 -10.99 1.22
CA SER A 97 19.05 -10.40 -0.11
C SER A 97 17.54 -10.38 -0.37
N LEU A 98 17.01 -9.21 -0.78
CA LEU A 98 15.63 -9.06 -1.26
C LEU A 98 15.62 -8.98 -2.79
N PRO A 99 15.75 -10.11 -3.52
CA PRO A 99 15.90 -10.11 -4.98
C PRO A 99 14.73 -9.45 -5.71
N TYR A 100 13.54 -9.49 -5.13
CA TYR A 100 12.34 -8.87 -5.70
C TYR A 100 12.37 -7.34 -5.64
N TYR A 101 13.04 -6.73 -4.65
CA TYR A 101 13.03 -5.27 -4.49
C TYR A 101 14.16 -4.57 -5.25
N SER A 102 15.34 -5.19 -5.41
CA SER A 102 16.38 -4.69 -6.33
C SER A 102 15.78 -4.47 -7.72
N ARG A 103 14.94 -5.40 -8.17
CA ARG A 103 14.21 -5.28 -9.44
C ARG A 103 13.14 -4.18 -9.45
N ILE A 104 12.46 -3.93 -8.32
CA ILE A 104 11.45 -2.85 -8.23
C ILE A 104 12.10 -1.46 -8.17
N ILE A 105 13.27 -1.31 -7.54
CA ILE A 105 14.04 -0.05 -7.57
C ILE A 105 14.48 0.24 -9.01
N GLU A 106 15.06 -0.76 -9.69
CA GLU A 106 15.44 -0.66 -11.11
C GLU A 106 14.23 -0.25 -11.96
N LEU A 107 13.08 -0.92 -11.80
CA LEU A 107 11.85 -0.61 -12.53
C LEU A 107 11.30 0.79 -12.23
N LYS A 108 11.44 1.30 -11.00
CA LYS A 108 11.05 2.69 -10.66
C LYS A 108 11.93 3.71 -11.37
N GLU A 109 13.24 3.49 -11.40
CA GLU A 109 14.15 4.36 -12.15
C GLU A 109 13.88 4.30 -13.66
N GLU A 110 13.46 3.16 -14.19
CA GLU A 110 13.04 3.00 -15.59
C GLU A 110 11.73 3.74 -15.89
N ILE A 111 10.69 3.58 -15.07
CA ILE A 111 9.38 4.25 -15.23
C ILE A 111 9.53 5.78 -15.11
N SER A 112 10.29 6.28 -14.14
CA SER A 112 10.55 7.73 -14.00
C SER A 112 11.35 8.31 -15.18
N ARG A 113 12.15 7.51 -15.89
CA ARG A 113 12.83 7.93 -17.13
C ARG A 113 11.89 7.93 -18.35
N GLU A 114 10.89 7.08 -18.38
CA GLU A 114 9.89 7.02 -19.46
C GLU A 114 8.84 8.13 -19.34
N GLU A 115 8.37 8.43 -18.13
CA GLU A 115 7.46 9.56 -17.88
C GLU A 115 8.11 10.89 -18.26
N GLY A 116 9.41 11.08 -18.01
CA GLY A 116 10.17 12.25 -18.45
C GLY A 116 10.47 12.33 -19.95
N ARG A 117 10.18 11.30 -20.75
CA ARG A 117 10.30 11.33 -22.22
C ARG A 117 9.00 11.67 -22.94
N ASN A 118 7.86 11.45 -22.30
CA ASN A 118 6.53 11.71 -22.89
C ASN A 118 6.03 13.15 -22.63
N GLU A 119 6.85 13.99 -22.01
CA GLU A 119 6.62 15.44 -21.86
C GLU A 119 7.37 16.29 -22.91
N CYS A 120 7.98 15.67 -23.94
CA CYS A 120 8.60 16.34 -25.09
C CYS A 120 7.77 16.22 -26.37
#